data_AF-A0A532VCX7-F1
#
_entry.id   AF-A0A532VCX7-F1
#
_cell.length_a   1.000
_cell.length_b   1.000
_cell.length_c   1.000
_cell.angle_alpha   90.00
_cell.angle_beta   90.00
_cell.angle_gamma   90.00
#
_symmetry.space_group_name_H-M   'P 1'
#
loop_
_entity.id
_entity.type
_entity.pdbx_description
1 polymer ?
#
loop_
_entity_poly.entity_id
_entity_poly.type
_entity_poly.pdbx_seq_one_letter_code
_entity_poly.pdbx_strand_id
1 'polypeptide(L)' 'MFPRISETRSKGKLYRYVKIVENYWHKGQSRQRVVAKLGNLEKFKNTDLEKLIKGLCRICEREDLNVENLKAKKSPR' A
#
# COMPACT_ATOMS: atom_id res chain seq x y z
N MET A 1 7.38 -7.06 -5.04
CA MET A 1 6.34 -6.02 -5.07
C MET A 1 6.46 -5.13 -3.84
N PHE A 2 5.96 -3.90 -3.87
CA PHE A 2 5.89 -3.02 -2.68
C PHE A 2 4.70 -2.04 -2.78
N PRO A 3 4.17 -1.56 -1.64
CA PRO A 3 3.15 -0.53 -1.64
C PRO A 3 3.75 0.83 -2.01
N ARG A 4 3.03 1.61 -2.81
CA ARG A 4 3.38 2.97 -3.22
C ARG A 4 2.17 3.87 -3.13
N ILE A 5 2.37 5.09 -2.62
CA ILE A 5 1.38 6.15 -2.69
C ILE A 5 1.56 6.89 -4.01
N SER A 6 0.47 7.08 -4.74
CA SER A 6 0.42 7.95 -5.91
C SER A 6 -0.58 9.06 -5.70
N GLU A 7 -0.21 10.27 -6.11
CA GLU A 7 -1.09 11.42 -6.04
C GLU A 7 -1.74 11.69 -7.40
N THR A 8 -2.99 12.14 -7.39
CA THR A 8 -3.73 12.46 -8.61
C THR A 8 -4.60 13.67 -8.36
N ARG A 9 -4.48 14.70 -9.20
CA ARG A 9 -5.35 15.88 -9.13
C ARG A 9 -6.58 15.67 -10.01
N SER A 10 -7.76 15.97 -9.46
CA SER A 10 -9.01 15.97 -10.21
C SER A 10 -9.95 17.03 -9.63
N LYS A 11 -10.54 17.86 -10.51
CA LYS A 11 -11.45 18.96 -10.14
C LYS A 11 -10.90 19.86 -9.02
N GLY A 12 -9.62 20.22 -9.11
CA GLY A 12 -8.94 21.08 -8.12
C GLY A 12 -8.57 20.39 -6.80
N LYS A 13 -8.97 19.13 -6.56
CA LYS A 13 -8.62 18.38 -5.36
C LYS A 13 -7.50 17.37 -5.62
N LEU A 14 -6.55 17.27 -4.68
CA LEU A 14 -5.50 16.26 -4.68
C LEU A 14 -6.00 15.00 -3.97
N TYR A 15 -5.88 13.85 -4.62
CA TYR A 15 -6.24 12.55 -4.07
C TYR A 15 -5.01 11.66 -3.96
N ARG A 16 -4.90 10.92 -2.85
CA ARG A 16 -3.80 9.96 -2.63
C ARG A 16 -4.33 8.53 -2.69
N TYR A 17 -3.70 7.70 -3.51
CA TYR A 17 -4.08 6.30 -3.69
C TYR A 17 -2.95 5.37 -3.30
N VAL A 18 -3.26 4.29 -2.59
CA VAL A 18 -2.31 3.19 -2.36
C VAL A 18 -2.42 2.19 -3.49
N LYS A 19 -1.28 1.82 -4.03
CA LYS A 19 -1.13 0.80 -5.08
C LYS A 19 -0.05 -0.18 -4.68
N ILE A 20 -0.15 -1.42 -5.11
CA ILE A 20 0.97 -2.33 -5.13
C ILE A 20 1.63 -2.22 -6.49
N VAL A 21 2.95 -2.09 -6.50
CA VAL A 21 3.76 -2.03 -7.70
C VAL A 21 4.82 -3.13 -7.68
N GLU A 22 5.28 -3.52 -8.85
CA GLU A 22 6.43 -4.38 -8.99
C GLU A 22 7.43 -3.84 -10.00
N ASN A 23 8.70 -4.08 -9.72
CA ASN A 23 9.78 -3.78 -10.63
C ASN A 23 9.89 -4.90 -11.66
N TYR A 24 10.14 -4.53 -12.91
CA TYR A 24 10.42 -5.46 -13.99
C TYR A 24 11.47 -4.87 -14.92
N TRP A 25 12.23 -5.73 -15.60
CA TRP A 25 13.21 -5.30 -16.60
C TRP A 25 12.54 -5.17 -17.97
N HIS A 26 12.80 -4.05 -18.65
CA HIS A 26 12.35 -3.84 -20.02
C HIS A 26 13.39 -3.02 -20.78
N LYS A 27 13.90 -3.58 -21.88
CA LYS A 27 14.91 -2.94 -22.75
C LYS A 27 16.11 -2.38 -21.96
N GLY A 28 16.69 -3.21 -21.09
CA GLY A 28 17.87 -2.84 -20.30
C GLY A 28 17.63 -1.80 -19.20
N GLN A 29 16.37 -1.45 -18.91
CA GLN A 29 16.02 -0.51 -17.84
C GLN A 29 15.03 -1.15 -16.86
N SER A 30 15.20 -0.84 -15.57
CA SER A 30 14.23 -1.19 -14.54
C SER A 30 13.01 -0.27 -14.66
N ARG A 31 11.82 -0.85 -14.77
CA ARG A 31 10.54 -0.15 -14.84
C ARG A 31 9.60 -0.65 -13.76
N GLN A 32 8.56 0.12 -13.48
CA GLN A 32 7.52 -0.25 -12.52
C GLN A 32 6.19 -0.44 -13.24
N ARG A 33 5.46 -1.49 -12.86
CA ARG A 33 4.05 -1.66 -13.24
C ARG A 33 3.17 -1.78 -12.02
N VAL A 34 1.93 -1.29 -12.14
CA VAL A 34 0.91 -1.43 -11.10
C VAL A 34 0.32 -2.83 -11.20
N VAL A 35 0.37 -3.56 -10.10
CA VAL A 35 -0.18 -4.93 -10.01
C VAL A 35 -1.51 -4.95 -9.28
N ALA A 36 -1.74 -4.01 -8.36
CA ALA A 36 -3.04 -3.82 -7.70
C ALA A 36 -3.24 -2.35 -7.31
N LYS A 37 -4.49 -1.90 -7.29
CA LYS A 37 -4.90 -0.62 -6.71
C LYS A 37 -5.69 -0.93 -5.44
N LEU A 38 -5.19 -0.53 -4.28
CA LEU A 38 -5.88 -0.83 -3.01
C LEU A 38 -7.00 0.17 -2.76
N GLY A 39 -6.81 1.44 -3.10
CA GLY A 39 -7.89 2.44 -2.99
C GLY A 39 -7.40 3.83 -2.64
N ASN A 40 -8.35 4.72 -2.34
CA ASN A 40 -8.11 6.10 -1.94
C ASN A 40 -7.87 6.18 -0.42
N LEU A 41 -6.72 6.74 -0.01
CA LEU A 41 -6.36 6.97 1.38
C LEU A 41 -7.36 7.82 2.15
N GLU A 42 -8.04 8.76 1.50
CA GLU A 42 -9.05 9.59 2.15
C GLU A 42 -10.31 8.80 2.54
N LYS A 43 -10.52 7.62 1.95
CA LYS A 43 -11.69 6.77 2.22
C LYS A 43 -11.39 5.63 3.18
N PHE A 44 -10.11 5.32 3.43
CA PHE A 44 -9.73 4.29 4.39
C PHE A 44 -9.89 4.84 5.81
N LYS A 45 -10.79 4.25 6.60
CA LYS A 45 -10.77 4.45 8.05
C LYS A 45 -9.67 3.58 8.66
N ASN A 46 -9.11 3.98 9.79
CA ASN A 46 -8.06 3.20 10.48
C ASN A 46 -8.50 1.74 10.73
N THR A 47 -9.77 1.54 11.08
CA THR A 47 -10.37 0.22 11.28
C THR A 47 -10.43 -0.64 10.01
N ASP A 48 -10.57 -0.02 8.83
CA ASP A 48 -10.58 -0.75 7.55
C ASP A 48 -9.18 -1.26 7.21
N LEU A 49 -8.15 -0.46 7.52
CA LEU A 49 -6.76 -0.84 7.30
C LEU A 49 -6.32 -1.97 8.24
N GLU A 50 -6.70 -1.92 9.51
CA GLU A 50 -6.43 -3.00 10.47
C GLU A 50 -7.06 -4.32 10.03
N LYS A 51 -8.33 -4.29 9.61
CA LYS A 51 -9.03 -5.48 9.09
C LYS A 51 -8.35 -6.04 7.84
N LEU A 52 -7.92 -5.16 6.93
CA LEU A 52 -7.18 -5.57 5.74
C LEU A 52 -5.86 -6.26 6.09
N ILE A 53 -5.07 -5.67 7.01
CA ILE A 53 -3.81 -6.27 7.46
C ILE A 53 -4.07 -7.63 8.11
N LYS A 54 -5.03 -7.73 9.05
CA LYS A 54 -5.40 -9.01 9.69
C LYS A 54 -5.84 -10.06 8.68
N GLY A 55 -6.66 -9.68 7.69
CA GLY A 55 -7.10 -10.57 6.61
C GLY A 55 -5.95 -11.07 5.73
N LEU A 56 -5.02 -10.18 5.35
CA LEU A 56 -3.83 -10.55 4.59
C LEU A 56 -2.92 -11.50 5.37
N CYS A 57 -2.68 -11.25 6.65
CA CYS A 57 -1.90 -12.14 7.50
C CYS A 57 -2.52 -13.53 7.57
N ARG A 58 -3.85 -13.62 7.76
CA ARG A 58 -4.56 -14.91 7.79
C ARG A 58 -4.49 -15.67 6.47
N ILE A 59 -4.68 -14.99 5.33
CA ILE A 59 -4.64 -15.64 4.01
C ILE A 59 -3.23 -16.12 3.66
N CYS A 60 -2.21 -15.39 4.11
CA CYS A 60 -0.82 -15.73 3.86
C CYS A 60 -0.20 -16.63 4.93
N GLU A 61 -0.95 -17.07 5.94
CA GLU A 61 -0.45 -17.86 7.08
C GLU A 61 0.72 -17.16 7.80
N ARG A 62 0.57 -15.85 8.01
CA ARG A 62 1.54 -14.92 8.62
C ARG A 62 0.94 -14.19 9.82
N GLU A 63 0.28 -14.92 10.71
CA GLU A 63 -0.29 -14.39 11.96
C GLU A 63 0.77 -13.80 12.90
N ASP A 64 2.04 -14.16 12.71
CA ASP A 64 3.20 -13.54 13.38
C ASP A 64 3.31 -12.04 13.10
N LEU A 65 2.82 -11.57 11.95
CA LEU A 65 2.82 -10.17 11.51
C LEU A 65 1.50 -9.45 11.81
N ASN A 66 0.93 -9.61 13.00
CA ASN A 66 -0.33 -8.93 13.34
C ASN A 66 -0.16 -7.41 13.56
N VAL A 67 -1.26 -6.67 13.55
CA VAL A 67 -1.24 -5.20 13.68
C VAL A 67 -0.67 -4.71 15.03
N GLU A 68 -0.81 -5.52 16.07
CA GLU A 68 -0.31 -5.22 17.42
C GLU A 68 1.24 -5.28 17.48
N ASN A 69 1.86 -6.12 16.65
CA ASN A 69 3.30 -6.34 16.61
C ASN A 69 4.02 -5.53 15.52
N LEU A 70 3.26 -4.84 14.65
CA LEU A 70 3.82 -3.96 13.62
C LEU A 70 4.31 -2.64 14.25
N LYS A 71 5.62 -2.54 14.45
CA LYS A 71 6.25 -1.27 14.87
C LYS A 71 6.18 -0.27 13.72
N ALA A 72 5.40 0.80 13.89
CA ALA A 72 5.48 1.95 13.00
C ALA A 72 6.93 2.48 13.02
N LYS A 73 7.57 2.56 11.85
CA LYS A 73 8.85 3.24 11.73
C LYS A 73 8.62 4.69 12.15
N LYS A 74 9.30 5.16 13.21
CA LYS A 74 9.30 6.59 13.56
C LYS A 74 9.68 7.35 12.29
N SER A 75 8.81 8.28 11.85
CA SER A 75 9.14 9.13 10.71
C SER A 75 10.50 9.77 10.96
N PRO A 76 11.44 9.72 10.00
CA PRO A 76 12.59 10.62 10.04
C PRO A 76 12.00 12.04 10.07
N ARG A 77 12.35 12.80 11.11
CA ARG A 77 12.11 14.24 11.13
C ARG A 77 12.94 14.90 10.05
#